data_AF-A0A7W7KGW5-F1
#
_entry.id   AF-A0A7W7KGW5-F1
#
_cell.length_a   1.000
_cell.length_b   1.000
_cell.length_c   1.000
_cell.angle_alpha   90.00
_cell.angle_beta   90.00
_cell.angle_gamma   90.00
#
_symmetry.space_group_name_H-M   'P 1'
#
loop_
_entity.id
_entity.type
_entity.pdbx_description
1 polymer ?
#
loop_
_entity_poly.entity_id
_entity_poly.type
_entity_poly.pdbx_seq_one_letter_code
_entity_poly.pdbx_strand_id
1 'polypeptide(L)'
;MSAYGMNESYDSYRMIDLESKAASSSPYELVLVLFDGLLDELARARGHIEHKRYQQKGRSLEKCLNILNGLNGALDYENGGETVQGLARLYDYCIYRLSDVSVSLEVAGIDEVVRLLGILREGWEGVSAARG
;
A
#
# COMPACT_ATOMS: atom_id res chain seq x y z
N MET A 1 -34.25 -4.05 26.01
CA MET A 1 -33.82 -3.02 25.03
C MET A 1 -32.55 -3.49 24.37
N SER A 2 -32.56 -3.42 23.04
CA SER A 2 -31.66 -4.04 22.05
C SER A 2 -30.27 -3.39 21.96
N ALA A 3 -29.35 -4.11 21.27
CA ALA A 3 -28.34 -3.59 20.32
C ALA A 3 -26.83 -3.75 20.65
N TYR A 4 -26.38 -4.90 21.16
CA TYR A 4 -24.96 -5.29 21.10
C TYR A 4 -24.81 -6.64 20.42
N GLY A 5 -24.23 -6.67 19.22
CA GLY A 5 -23.95 -7.91 18.49
C GLY A 5 -23.87 -7.75 16.96
N MET A 6 -24.33 -6.62 16.42
CA MET A 6 -24.44 -6.44 14.96
C MET A 6 -23.18 -5.84 14.31
N ASN A 7 -22.20 -5.37 15.09
CA ASN A 7 -20.96 -4.76 14.56
C ASN A 7 -19.76 -5.73 14.54
N GLU A 8 -19.62 -6.59 15.56
CA GLU A 8 -18.55 -7.60 15.61
C GLU A 8 -18.66 -8.65 14.49
N SER A 9 -19.88 -8.95 14.04
CA SER A 9 -20.11 -9.89 12.93
C SER A 9 -19.68 -9.29 11.58
N TYR A 10 -19.86 -7.99 11.34
CA TYR A 10 -19.53 -7.41 10.04
C TYR A 10 -18.02 -7.27 9.82
N ASP A 11 -17.29 -6.87 10.85
CA ASP A 11 -15.82 -6.80 10.81
C ASP A 11 -15.19 -8.19 10.68
N SER A 12 -15.74 -9.20 11.35
CA SER A 12 -15.27 -10.59 11.23
C SER A 12 -15.59 -11.22 9.87
N TYR A 13 -16.76 -10.95 9.28
CA TYR A 13 -17.07 -11.37 7.90
C TYR A 13 -16.13 -10.70 6.88
N ARG A 14 -15.85 -9.40 7.02
CA ARG A 14 -14.87 -8.71 6.16
C ARG A 14 -13.48 -9.31 6.30
N MET A 15 -13.09 -9.69 7.51
CA MET A 15 -11.80 -10.32 7.78
C MET A 15 -11.72 -11.72 7.17
N ILE A 16 -12.75 -12.56 7.32
CA ILE A 16 -12.82 -13.91 6.73
C ILE A 16 -12.84 -13.84 5.20
N ASP A 17 -13.53 -12.87 4.60
CA ASP A 17 -13.54 -12.66 3.15
C ASP A 17 -12.16 -12.20 2.64
N LEU A 18 -11.46 -11.34 3.38
CA LEU A 18 -10.10 -10.92 3.07
C LEU A 18 -9.11 -12.09 3.21
N GLU A 19 -9.21 -12.88 4.27
CA GLU A 19 -8.36 -14.06 4.50
C GLU A 19 -8.62 -15.14 3.46
N SER A 20 -9.87 -15.40 3.09
CA SER A 20 -10.23 -16.41 2.07
C SER A 20 -9.79 -15.98 0.67
N LYS A 21 -9.91 -14.68 0.34
CA LYS A 21 -9.34 -14.13 -0.90
C LYS A 21 -7.82 -14.22 -0.90
N ALA A 22 -7.16 -13.84 0.20
CA ALA A 22 -5.71 -13.98 0.32
C ALA A 22 -5.23 -15.43 0.22
N ALA A 23 -6.01 -16.40 0.72
CA ALA A 23 -5.69 -17.83 0.66
C ALA A 23 -5.88 -18.47 -0.73
N SER A 24 -6.66 -17.85 -1.61
CA SER A 24 -6.95 -18.35 -2.97
C SER A 24 -6.29 -17.53 -4.09
N SER A 25 -5.87 -16.30 -3.78
CA SER A 25 -5.19 -15.43 -4.73
C SER A 25 -3.76 -15.87 -4.99
N SER A 26 -3.35 -15.73 -6.26
CA SER A 26 -1.94 -15.84 -6.63
C SER A 26 -1.12 -14.78 -5.87
N PRO A 27 0.15 -15.04 -5.50
CA PRO A 27 1.01 -14.05 -4.87
C PRO A 27 1.05 -12.71 -5.61
N TYR A 28 0.92 -12.72 -6.94
CA TYR A 28 0.88 -11.51 -7.77
C TYR A 28 -0.42 -10.71 -7.61
N GLU A 29 -1.56 -11.39 -7.46
CA GLU A 29 -2.85 -10.73 -7.21
C GLU A 29 -2.86 -10.07 -5.82
N LEU A 30 -2.26 -10.71 -4.81
CA LEU A 30 -2.12 -10.13 -3.48
C LEU A 30 -1.27 -8.85 -3.52
N VAL A 31 -0.18 -8.85 -4.30
CA VAL A 31 0.64 -7.65 -4.51
C VAL A 31 -0.20 -6.54 -5.15
N LEU A 32 -0.99 -6.83 -6.19
CA LEU A 32 -1.87 -5.85 -6.82
C LEU A 32 -2.90 -5.25 -5.85
N VAL A 33 -3.52 -6.08 -5.00
CA VAL A 33 -4.43 -5.61 -3.95
C VAL A 33 -3.72 -4.69 -2.95
N LEU A 34 -2.47 -5.00 -2.59
CA LEU A 34 -1.67 -4.11 -1.72
C LEU A 34 -1.34 -2.78 -2.40
N PHE A 35 -1.04 -2.78 -3.71
CA PHE A 35 -0.83 -1.55 -4.48
C PHE A 35 -2.09 -0.70 -4.56
N ASP A 36 -3.26 -1.30 -4.81
CA ASP A 36 -4.54 -0.59 -4.82
C ASP A 36 -4.81 0.06 -3.45
N GLY A 37 -4.66 -0.71 -2.38
CA GLY A 37 -4.83 -0.21 -1.02
C GLY A 37 -3.82 0.89 -0.64
N LEU A 38 -2.59 0.82 -1.15
CA LEU A 38 -1.56 1.82 -0.96
C LEU A 38 -1.90 3.13 -1.68
N LEU A 39 -2.31 3.07 -2.95
CA LEU A 39 -2.71 4.25 -3.73
C LEU A 39 -3.93 4.96 -3.14
N ASP A 40 -4.93 4.19 -2.69
CA ASP A 40 -6.10 4.71 -1.99
C ASP A 40 -5.71 5.43 -0.69
N GLU A 41 -4.79 4.87 0.08
CA GLU A 41 -4.35 5.46 1.34
C GLU A 41 -3.49 6.71 1.13
N LEU A 42 -2.71 6.77 0.05
CA LEU A 42 -1.98 7.97 -0.37
C LEU A 42 -2.95 9.11 -0.75
N ALA A 43 -4.04 8.81 -1.46
CA ALA A 43 -5.07 9.79 -1.77
C ALA A 43 -5.73 10.36 -0.49
N ARG A 44 -5.97 9.50 0.51
CA ARG A 44 -6.46 9.94 1.83
C ARG A 44 -5.44 10.80 2.57
N ALA A 45 -4.18 10.39 2.61
CA ALA A 45 -3.10 11.16 3.23
C ALA A 45 -3.01 12.58 2.63
N ARG A 46 -3.09 12.69 1.29
CA ARG A 46 -3.13 13.96 0.56
C ARG A 46 -4.30 14.83 1.01
N GLY A 47 -5.52 14.29 1.00
CA GLY A 47 -6.71 15.02 1.47
C GLY A 47 -6.66 15.36 2.96
N HIS A 48 -5.95 14.61 3.79
CA HIS A 48 -5.72 14.97 5.19
C HIS A 48 -4.78 16.17 5.32
N ILE A 49 -3.72 16.24 4.52
CA ILE A 49 -2.81 17.40 4.50
C ILE A 49 -3.55 18.67 4.05
N GLU A 50 -4.25 18.62 2.92
CA GLU A 50 -4.95 19.78 2.34
C GLU A 50 -5.98 20.37 3.30
N HIS A 51 -6.65 19.52 4.07
CA HIS A 51 -7.64 19.91 5.06
C HIS A 51 -7.06 20.08 6.48
N LYS A 52 -5.73 20.10 6.64
CA LYS A 52 -5.02 20.30 7.92
C LYS A 52 -5.41 19.28 9.02
N ARG A 53 -5.76 18.07 8.63
CA ARG A 53 -6.15 16.93 9.48
C ARG A 53 -4.91 16.09 9.85
N TYR A 54 -3.99 16.66 10.63
CA TYR A 54 -2.64 16.11 10.79
C TYR A 54 -2.57 14.78 11.54
N GLN A 55 -3.47 14.53 12.48
CA GLN A 55 -3.52 13.24 13.19
C GLN A 55 -3.93 12.12 12.23
N GLN A 56 -4.93 12.37 11.38
CA GLN A 56 -5.38 11.42 10.37
C GLN A 56 -4.31 11.22 9.29
N LYS A 57 -3.65 12.30 8.86
CA LYS A 57 -2.47 12.25 7.98
C LYS A 57 -1.41 11.29 8.53
N GLY A 58 -1.07 11.41 9.81
CA GLY A 58 -0.08 10.55 10.45
C GLY A 58 -0.45 9.07 10.33
N ARG A 59 -1.70 8.71 10.65
CA ARG A 59 -2.20 7.33 10.52
C ARG A 59 -2.18 6.81 9.09
N SER A 60 -2.59 7.64 8.12
CA SER A 60 -2.57 7.25 6.70
C SER A 60 -1.15 7.04 6.18
N LEU A 61 -0.21 7.95 6.50
CA LEU A 61 1.18 7.80 6.09
C LEU A 61 1.85 6.60 6.76
N GLU A 62 1.61 6.36 8.06
CA GLU A 62 2.10 5.17 8.75
C GLU A 62 1.64 3.88 8.06
N LYS A 63 0.35 3.81 7.68
CA LYS A 63 -0.18 2.67 6.92
C LYS A 63 0.50 2.52 5.55
N CYS A 64 0.73 3.61 4.82
CA CYS A 64 1.46 3.57 3.54
C CYS A 64 2.88 3.02 3.73
N LEU A 65 3.60 3.51 4.74
CA LEU A 65 4.96 3.05 5.07
C LEU A 65 4.98 1.57 5.45
N ASN A 66 4.01 1.09 6.23
CA ASN A 66 3.91 -0.32 6.59
C ASN A 66 3.72 -1.23 5.37
N ILE A 67 2.87 -0.83 4.41
CA ILE A 67 2.68 -1.59 3.17
C ILE A 67 3.97 -1.61 2.34
N LEU A 68 4.62 -0.47 2.16
CA LEU A 68 5.88 -0.38 1.41
C LEU A 68 6.99 -1.23 2.04
N ASN A 69 7.13 -1.19 3.37
CA ASN A 69 8.09 -2.05 4.08
C ASN A 69 7.75 -3.54 3.92
N GLY A 70 6.47 -3.90 3.97
CA GLY A 70 6.02 -5.27 3.73
C GLY A 70 6.36 -5.76 2.30
N LEU A 71 6.07 -4.93 1.29
CA LEU A 71 6.41 -5.23 -0.11
C LEU A 71 7.93 -5.37 -0.32
N ASN A 72 8.72 -4.49 0.31
CA ASN A 72 10.18 -4.54 0.23
C ASN A 72 10.75 -5.79 0.93
N GLY A 73 10.26 -6.10 2.13
CA GLY A 73 10.68 -7.28 2.89
C GLY A 73 10.26 -8.62 2.26
N ALA A 74 9.27 -8.61 1.36
CA ALA A 74 8.81 -9.79 0.63
C ALA A 74 9.60 -10.08 -0.66
N LEU A 75 10.58 -9.24 -1.02
CA LEU A 75 11.39 -9.44 -2.23
C LEU A 75 12.38 -10.60 -2.07
N ASP A 76 12.51 -11.42 -3.12
CA ASP A 76 13.54 -12.47 -3.21
C ASP A 76 14.88 -11.86 -3.63
N TYR A 77 15.66 -11.40 -2.66
CA TYR A 77 16.99 -10.82 -2.88
C TYR A 77 18.04 -11.83 -3.31
N GLU A 78 17.84 -13.13 -3.04
CA GLU A 78 18.81 -14.18 -3.36
C GLU A 78 18.74 -14.55 -4.85
N ASN A 79 17.53 -14.68 -5.40
CA ASN A 79 17.33 -15.12 -6.79
C ASN A 79 16.90 -13.99 -7.74
N GLY A 80 16.53 -12.82 -7.23
CA GLY A 80 15.89 -11.75 -8.00
C GLY A 80 16.81 -10.84 -8.84
N GLY A 81 18.13 -10.93 -8.64
CA GLY A 81 19.12 -10.18 -9.43
C GLY A 81 18.91 -8.66 -9.46
N GLU A 82 19.29 -8.02 -10.57
CA GLU A 82 19.20 -6.55 -10.73
C GLU A 82 17.77 -6.02 -10.67
N THR A 83 16.79 -6.80 -11.13
CA THR A 83 15.37 -6.40 -11.14
C THR A 83 14.86 -6.17 -9.71
N VAL A 84 15.09 -7.13 -8.81
CA VAL A 84 14.69 -7.00 -7.41
C VAL A 84 15.44 -5.84 -6.72
N GLN A 85 16.72 -5.68 -7.01
CA GLN A 85 17.49 -4.55 -6.45
C GLN A 85 16.94 -3.19 -6.93
N GLY A 86 16.53 -3.09 -8.20
CA GLY A 86 15.89 -1.89 -8.74
C GLY A 86 14.56 -1.59 -8.04
N LEU A 87 13.74 -2.62 -7.84
CA LEU A 87 12.46 -2.49 -7.17
C LEU A 87 12.62 -2.09 -5.69
N ALA A 88 13.56 -2.72 -4.97
CA ALA A 88 13.90 -2.38 -3.59
C ALA A 88 14.28 -0.90 -3.45
N ARG A 89 15.16 -0.39 -4.33
CA ARG A 89 15.56 1.01 -4.33
C ARG A 89 14.39 1.97 -4.56
N LEU A 90 13.44 1.59 -5.41
CA LEU A 90 12.24 2.40 -5.65
C LEU A 90 11.31 2.42 -4.43
N TYR A 91 11.15 1.29 -3.75
CA TYR A 91 10.39 1.24 -2.50
C TYR A 91 11.05 2.06 -1.39
N ASP A 92 12.36 1.93 -1.21
CA ASP A 92 13.13 2.74 -0.24
C ASP A 92 13.00 4.24 -0.53
N TYR A 93 13.10 4.62 -1.80
CA TYR A 93 12.88 6.00 -2.21
C TYR A 93 11.48 6.49 -1.86
N CYS A 94 10.43 5.70 -2.12
CA CYS A 94 9.06 6.07 -1.75
C CYS A 94 8.90 6.22 -0.24
N ILE A 95 9.47 5.32 0.56
CA ILE A 95 9.48 5.38 2.03
C ILE A 95 10.14 6.69 2.50
N TYR A 96 11.30 7.03 1.96
CA TYR A 96 12.01 8.27 2.27
C TYR A 96 11.16 9.51 1.92
N ARG A 97 10.59 9.56 0.72
CA ARG A 97 9.76 10.69 0.28
C ARG A 97 8.51 10.87 1.13
N LEU A 98 7.81 9.79 1.49
CA LEU A 98 6.64 9.89 2.37
C LEU A 98 7.01 10.30 3.81
N SER A 99 8.19 9.91 4.28
CA SER A 99 8.71 10.35 5.58
C SER A 99 8.99 11.86 5.57
N ASP A 100 9.59 12.37 4.49
CA ASP A 100 9.78 13.82 4.27
C ASP A 100 8.45 14.57 4.24
N VAL A 101 7.46 14.09 3.47
CA VAL A 101 6.09 14.64 3.44
C VAL A 101 5.46 14.69 4.82
N SER A 102 5.71 13.69 5.67
CA SER A 102 5.15 13.67 7.03
C SER A 102 5.57 14.89 7.84
N VAL A 103 6.76 15.43 7.58
CA VAL A 103 7.29 16.63 8.25
C VAL A 103 6.98 17.90 7.46
N SER A 104 7.24 17.90 6.15
CA SER A 104 7.12 19.09 5.29
C SER A 104 5.68 19.47 4.98
N LEU A 105 4.75 18.50 4.99
CA LEU A 105 3.35 18.65 4.56
C LEU A 105 3.21 19.06 3.08
N GLU A 106 4.25 18.89 2.27
CA GLU A 106 4.24 19.22 0.85
C GLU A 106 3.60 18.09 0.03
N VAL A 107 2.36 18.29 -0.43
CA VAL A 107 1.58 17.26 -1.16
C VAL A 107 2.23 16.83 -2.47
N ALA A 108 3.10 17.66 -3.05
CA ALA A 108 3.86 17.33 -4.25
C ALA A 108 4.71 16.05 -4.08
N GLY A 109 5.19 15.77 -2.87
CA GLY A 109 5.90 14.52 -2.56
C GLY A 109 4.99 13.28 -2.61
N ILE A 110 3.71 13.42 -2.26
CA ILE A 110 2.73 12.34 -2.41
C ILE A 110 2.45 12.11 -3.90
N ASP A 111 2.22 13.20 -4.66
CA ASP A 111 1.91 13.10 -6.09
C ASP A 111 3.05 12.41 -6.87
N GLU A 112 4.31 12.65 -6.48
CA GLU A 112 5.48 11.95 -7.01
C GLU A 112 5.46 10.44 -6.71
N VAL A 113 5.23 10.06 -5.45
CA VAL A 113 5.17 8.66 -5.04
C VAL A 113 4.01 7.93 -5.73
N VAL A 114 2.84 8.56 -5.88
CA VAL A 114 1.70 8.01 -6.62
C VAL A 114 2.07 7.69 -8.06
N ARG A 115 2.79 8.59 -8.76
CA ARG A 115 3.24 8.31 -10.14
C ARG A 115 4.19 7.12 -10.22
N LEU A 116 5.17 7.05 -9.33
CA LEU A 116 6.13 5.94 -9.29
C LEU A 116 5.45 4.60 -9.02
N LEU A 117 4.56 4.57 -8.01
CA LEU A 117 3.82 3.36 -7.66
C LEU A 117 2.81 2.95 -8.74
N GLY A 118 2.24 3.90 -9.47
CA GLY A 118 1.38 3.61 -10.64
C GLY A 118 2.14 2.83 -11.71
N ILE A 119 3.35 3.26 -12.06
CA ILE A 119 4.20 2.56 -13.04
C ILE A 119 4.57 1.15 -12.54
N LEU A 120 4.91 1.00 -11.25
CA LEU A 120 5.22 -0.29 -10.66
C LEU A 120 4.01 -1.23 -10.66
N ARG A 121 2.82 -0.71 -10.35
CA ARG A 121 1.56 -1.45 -10.39
C ARG A 121 1.26 -1.98 -11.79
N GLU A 122 1.41 -1.15 -12.82
CA GLU A 122 1.27 -1.59 -14.23
C GLU A 122 2.25 -2.73 -14.56
N GLY A 123 3.49 -2.63 -14.07
CA GLY A 123 4.48 -3.71 -14.19
C GLY A 123 4.01 -5.02 -13.55
N TRP A 124 3.44 -4.96 -12.34
CA TRP A 124 2.88 -6.11 -11.66
C TRP A 124 1.64 -6.69 -12.35
N GLU A 125 0.79 -5.86 -12.95
CA GLU A 125 -0.35 -6.32 -13.75
C GLU A 125 0.14 -7.14 -14.95
N GLY A 126 1.19 -6.69 -15.64
CA GLY A 126 1.80 -7.43 -16.73
C GLY A 126 2.34 -8.80 -16.29
N VAL A 127 2.99 -8.87 -15.12
CA VAL A 127 3.48 -10.13 -14.54
C VAL A 127 2.32 -11.06 -14.18
N SER A 128 1.26 -10.52 -13.56
CA SER A 128 0.07 -11.30 -13.19
C SER A 128 -0.62 -11.85 -14.44
N ALA A 129 -0.79 -11.05 -15.49
CA ALA A 129 -1.42 -11.49 -16.73
C ALA A 129 -0.60 -12.55 -17.50
N ALA A 130 0.73 -12.55 -17.35
CA ALA A 130 1.60 -13.55 -17.97
C ALA A 130 1.70 -14.86 -17.18
N ARG A 131 1.27 -14.88 -15.90
CA ARG A 131 1.45 -16.00 -14.96
C ARG A 131 0.14 -16.52 -14.34
N GLY A 132 -0.97 -15.81 -14.52
CA GLY A 132 -2.33 -16.29 -14.26
C GLY A 132 -2.88 -17.05 -15.45
#